data_AF-A0A7C8LTV8-F1
#
_entry.id   AF-A0A7C8LTV8-F1
#
_cell.length_a   1.000
_cell.length_b   1.000
_cell.length_c   1.000
_cell.angle_alpha   90.00
_cell.angle_beta   90.00
_cell.angle_gamma   90.00
#
_symmetry.space_group_name_H-M   'P 1'
#
loop_
_entity.id
_entity.type
_entity.pdbx_description
1 polymer ?
#
loop_
_entity_poly.entity_id
_entity_poly.type
_entity_poly.pdbx_seq_one_letter_code
_entity_poly.pdbx_strand_id
1 'polypeptide(L)'
;MFAWLAKVLSSIKDSIRYKEKVSPEAIRVLAAELCELAQMAEMFANEEVTPIDRIKRIQSETGQLIELTGRAEFRRLSVQRRLELHESLVDSKRHLLNTMQATPVATDILQ
;
A
#
# COMPACT_ATOMS: atom_id res chain seq x y z
N MET A 1 -17.72 -35.58 16.68
CA MET A 1 -18.18 -34.31 17.30
C MET A 1 -17.11 -33.21 17.35
N PHE A 2 -15.81 -33.48 17.09
CA PHE A 2 -14.73 -32.47 17.14
C PHE A 2 -14.43 -31.74 15.82
N ALA A 3 -15.02 -32.17 14.69
CA ALA A 3 -14.77 -31.56 13.38
C ALA A 3 -15.37 -30.16 13.22
N TRP A 4 -16.48 -29.85 13.91
CA TRP A 4 -17.08 -28.52 13.89
C TRP A 4 -16.26 -27.50 14.69
N LEU A 5 -15.68 -27.91 15.84
CA LEU A 5 -14.76 -27.05 16.61
C LEU A 5 -13.46 -26.74 15.86
N ALA A 6 -12.89 -27.73 15.15
CA ALA A 6 -11.70 -27.52 14.34
C ALA A 6 -11.94 -26.48 13.22
N LYS A 7 -13.14 -26.46 12.63
CA LYS A 7 -13.52 -25.50 11.59
C LYS A 7 -13.69 -24.07 12.12
N VAL A 8 -14.20 -23.92 13.35
CA VAL A 8 -14.28 -22.62 14.02
C VAL A 8 -12.89 -22.10 14.40
N LEU A 9 -12.01 -22.99 14.89
CA LEU A 9 -10.63 -22.65 15.22
C LEU A 9 -9.79 -22.26 13.99
N SER A 10 -10.00 -22.89 12.83
CA SER A 10 -9.33 -22.47 11.59
C SER A 10 -9.80 -21.10 11.13
N SER A 11 -11.10 -20.81 11.18
CA SER A 11 -11.64 -19.49 10.82
C SER A 11 -11.13 -18.38 11.75
N ILE A 12 -10.89 -18.70 13.03
CA ILE A 12 -10.25 -17.78 13.99
C ILE A 12 -8.76 -17.58 13.66
N LYS A 13 -8.03 -18.65 13.30
CA LYS A 13 -6.61 -18.55 12.91
C LYS A 13 -6.41 -17.72 11.65
N ASP A 14 -7.30 -17.87 10.67
CA ASP A 14 -7.30 -17.03 9.48
C ASP A 14 -7.61 -15.58 9.86
N SER A 15 -8.64 -15.35 10.68
CA SER A 15 -8.99 -14.01 11.18
C SER A 15 -7.86 -13.32 11.95
N ILE A 16 -7.06 -14.07 12.73
CA ILE A 16 -5.89 -13.55 13.45
C ILE A 16 -4.80 -13.14 12.46
N ARG A 17 -4.48 -14.00 11.48
CA ARG A 17 -3.53 -13.66 10.40
C ARG A 17 -3.98 -12.45 9.59
N TYR A 18 -5.27 -12.31 9.31
CA TYR A 18 -5.83 -11.13 8.64
C TYR A 18 -5.68 -9.87 9.50
N LYS A 19 -5.97 -9.96 10.80
CA LYS A 19 -5.80 -8.83 11.73
C LYS A 19 -4.36 -8.32 11.82
N GLU A 20 -3.38 -9.22 11.78
CA GLU A 20 -1.97 -8.84 11.76
C GLU A 20 -1.60 -8.07 10.49
N LYS A 21 -2.06 -8.56 9.32
CA LYS A 21 -1.85 -7.92 8.01
C LYS A 21 -2.47 -6.52 7.90
N VAL A 22 -3.55 -6.27 8.63
CA VAL A 22 -4.25 -4.97 8.64
C VAL A 22 -4.09 -4.23 9.96
N SER A 23 -3.06 -4.57 10.74
CA SER A 23 -2.70 -3.81 11.93
C SER A 23 -2.33 -2.37 11.54
N PRO A 24 -2.54 -1.36 12.41
CA PRO A 24 -2.11 0.01 12.12
C PRO A 24 -0.65 0.10 11.69
N GLU A 25 0.21 -0.72 12.31
CA GLU A 25 1.62 -0.82 11.97
C GLU A 25 1.85 -1.40 10.57
N ALA A 26 1.16 -2.49 10.21
CA ALA A 26 1.26 -3.05 8.86
C ALA A 26 0.79 -2.06 7.78
N ILE A 27 -0.28 -1.30 8.04
CA ILE A 27 -0.75 -0.25 7.13
C ILE A 27 0.31 0.88 7.03
N ARG A 28 0.91 1.27 8.15
CA ARG A 28 1.95 2.30 8.20
C ARG A 28 3.16 1.91 7.35
N VAL A 29 3.65 0.67 7.52
CA VAL A 29 4.77 0.13 6.74
C VAL A 29 4.42 0.13 5.24
N LEU A 30 3.25 -0.39 4.87
CA LEU A 30 2.84 -0.43 3.46
C LEU A 30 2.68 0.98 2.84
N ALA A 31 2.15 1.94 3.61
CA ALA A 31 2.06 3.33 3.18
C ALA A 31 3.44 3.98 3.01
N ALA A 32 4.38 3.69 3.92
CA ALA A 32 5.76 4.17 3.81
C ALA A 32 6.46 3.61 2.57
N GLU A 33 6.36 2.30 2.31
CA GLU A 33 6.90 1.67 1.10
C GLU A 33 6.32 2.30 -0.19
N LEU A 34 5.02 2.59 -0.20
CA LEU A 34 4.37 3.23 -1.36
C LEU A 34 4.86 4.68 -1.54
N CYS A 35 5.08 5.42 -0.45
CA CYS A 35 5.65 6.76 -0.48
C CYS A 35 7.08 6.76 -1.04
N GLU A 36 7.94 5.85 -0.55
CA GLU A 36 9.31 5.68 -1.04
C GLU A 36 9.32 5.33 -2.53
N LEU A 37 8.44 4.40 -2.96
CA LEU A 37 8.31 4.06 -4.36
C LEU A 37 7.88 5.26 -5.21
N ALA A 38 6.96 6.09 -4.70
CA ALA A 38 6.51 7.30 -5.38
C ALA A 38 7.61 8.36 -5.46
N GLN A 39 8.47 8.48 -4.45
CA GLN A 39 9.64 9.35 -4.50
C GLN A 39 10.64 8.86 -5.56
N MET A 40 10.90 7.55 -5.63
CA MET A 40 11.75 6.98 -6.68
C MET A 40 11.14 7.20 -8.06
N ALA A 41 9.83 6.99 -8.22
CA ALA A 41 9.13 7.21 -9.49
C ALA A 41 9.23 8.66 -9.96
N GLU A 42 9.19 9.64 -9.05
CA GLU A 42 9.36 11.05 -9.36
C GLU A 42 10.77 11.35 -9.92
N MET A 43 11.82 10.72 -9.37
CA MET A 43 13.20 10.93 -9.82
C MET A 43 13.45 10.47 -11.27
N PHE A 44 12.70 9.46 -11.73
CA PHE A 44 12.82 8.90 -13.08
C PHE A 44 11.66 9.31 -14.01
N ALA A 45 10.76 10.17 -13.53
CA ALA A 45 9.62 10.62 -14.30
C ALA A 45 10.10 11.49 -15.47
N ASN A 46 9.55 11.21 -16.66
CA ASN A 46 9.63 12.13 -17.79
C ASN A 46 8.29 12.89 -17.87
N GLU A 47 8.31 14.22 -17.88
CA GLU A 47 7.12 15.07 -17.93
C GLU A 47 6.18 14.74 -19.10
N GLU A 48 6.70 14.19 -20.20
CA GLU A 48 5.91 13.82 -21.37
C GLU A 48 5.17 12.48 -21.23
N VAL A 49 5.61 11.60 -20.32
CA VAL A 49 5.15 10.19 -20.25
C VAL A 49 4.56 9.83 -18.88
N THR A 50 5.06 10.45 -17.81
CA THR A 50 4.75 10.06 -16.44
C THR A 50 3.86 11.14 -15.78
N PRO A 51 2.69 10.77 -15.21
CA PRO A 51 1.81 11.73 -14.57
C PRO A 51 2.35 12.15 -13.19
N ILE A 52 3.25 13.14 -13.16
CA ILE A 52 3.92 13.65 -11.94
C ILE A 52 2.90 14.07 -10.87
N ASP A 53 1.80 14.71 -11.25
CA ASP A 53 0.75 15.12 -10.31
C ASP A 53 0.15 13.93 -9.54
N ARG A 54 0.01 12.78 -10.21
CA ARG A 54 -0.47 11.55 -9.57
C ARG A 54 0.56 11.03 -8.57
N ILE A 55 1.84 11.08 -8.92
CA ILE A 55 2.93 10.64 -8.03
C ILE A 55 2.96 11.52 -6.77
N LYS A 56 2.92 12.85 -6.93
CA LYS A 56 2.88 13.80 -5.80
C LYS A 56 1.64 13.62 -4.92
N ARG A 57 0.49 13.32 -5.53
CA ARG A 57 -0.72 12.99 -4.78
C ARG A 57 -0.53 11.73 -3.93
N ILE A 58 0.04 10.66 -4.50
CA ILE A 58 0.33 9.42 -3.76
C ILE A 58 1.26 9.70 -2.58
N GLN A 59 2.33 10.49 -2.77
CA GLN A 59 3.24 10.86 -1.68
C GLN A 59 2.51 11.61 -0.55
N SER A 60 1.65 12.58 -0.90
CA SER A 60 0.87 13.34 0.10
C SER A 60 -0.14 12.47 0.85
N GLU A 61 -0.92 11.66 0.13
CA GLU A 61 -1.94 10.79 0.73
C GLU A 61 -1.32 9.72 1.63
N THR A 62 -0.20 9.11 1.21
CA THR A 62 0.52 8.13 2.04
C THR A 62 1.19 8.77 3.24
N GLY A 63 1.76 9.98 3.10
CA GLY A 63 2.28 10.76 4.21
C GLY A 63 1.21 11.04 5.28
N GLN A 64 0.05 11.52 4.86
CA GLN A 64 -1.10 11.73 5.75
C GLN A 64 -1.56 10.43 6.41
N LEU A 65 -1.62 9.33 5.65
CA LEU A 65 -2.02 8.02 6.18
C LEU A 65 -1.03 7.51 7.25
N ILE A 66 0.28 7.69 7.05
CA ILE A 66 1.30 7.34 8.03
C ILE A 66 1.05 8.09 9.34
N GLU A 67 0.81 9.39 9.29
CA GLU A 67 0.48 10.17 10.49
C GLU A 67 -0.80 9.67 11.17
N LEU A 68 -1.85 9.37 10.39
CA LEU A 68 -3.12 8.87 10.91
C LEU A 68 -2.98 7.53 11.61
N THR A 69 -2.14 6.61 11.11
CA THR A 69 -1.95 5.28 11.72
C THR A 69 -1.47 5.33 13.18
N GLY A 70 -0.78 6.42 13.57
CA GLY A 70 -0.35 6.64 14.94
C GLY A 70 -1.49 7.02 15.89
N ARG A 71 -2.61 7.54 15.38
CA ARG A 71 -3.68 8.14 16.17
C ARG A 71 -4.71 7.14 16.67
N ALA A 72 -5.41 7.50 17.75
CA ALA A 72 -6.38 6.63 18.39
C ALA A 72 -7.61 6.36 17.49
N GLU A 73 -8.04 7.34 16.71
CA GLU A 73 -9.14 7.21 15.74
C GLU A 73 -8.86 6.12 14.71
N PHE A 74 -7.61 5.97 14.26
CA PHE A 74 -7.25 4.95 13.29
C PHE A 74 -7.27 3.55 13.89
N ARG A 75 -6.80 3.40 15.14
CA ARG A 75 -6.86 2.13 15.87
C ARG A 75 -8.30 1.65 16.10
N ARG A 76 -9.26 2.60 16.17
CA ARG A 76 -10.69 2.33 16.32
C ARG A 76 -11.40 1.96 15.02
N LEU A 77 -10.73 2.07 13.86
CA LEU A 77 -11.30 1.59 12.60
C LEU A 77 -11.68 0.11 12.71
N SER A 78 -12.72 -0.29 11.98
CA SER A 78 -13.06 -1.70 11.87
C SER A 78 -11.93 -2.45 11.14
N VAL A 79 -11.81 -3.74 11.41
CA VAL A 79 -10.87 -4.61 10.67
C VAL A 79 -11.16 -4.55 9.17
N GLN A 80 -12.43 -4.55 8.79
CA GLN A 80 -12.87 -4.43 7.40
C GLN A 80 -12.37 -3.13 6.75
N ARG A 81 -12.49 -2.00 7.44
CA ARG A 81 -12.03 -0.72 6.88
C ARG A 81 -10.50 -0.68 6.71
N ARG A 82 -9.75 -1.31 7.62
CA ARG A 82 -8.29 -1.43 7.46
C ARG A 82 -7.92 -2.40 6.34
N LEU A 83 -8.73 -3.43 6.08
CA LEU A 83 -8.55 -4.32 4.94
C LEU A 83 -8.75 -3.58 3.61
N GLU A 84 -9.81 -2.80 3.48
CA GLU A 84 -10.05 -1.96 2.29
C GLU A 84 -8.88 -1.00 2.03
N LEU A 85 -8.35 -0.39 3.10
CA LEU A 85 -7.17 0.47 3.01
C LEU A 85 -5.93 -0.31 2.55
N HIS A 86 -5.69 -1.50 3.12
CA HIS A 86 -4.58 -2.36 2.71
C HIS A 86 -4.69 -2.73 1.22
N GLU A 87 -5.86 -3.18 0.77
CA GLU A 87 -6.10 -3.53 -0.64
C GLU A 87 -5.86 -2.34 -1.57
N SER A 88 -6.38 -1.17 -1.22
CA SER A 88 -6.18 0.07 -1.98
C SER A 88 -4.70 0.46 -2.09
N LEU A 89 -3.92 0.28 -1.01
CA LEU A 89 -2.48 0.53 -1.01
C LEU A 89 -1.71 -0.47 -1.89
N VAL A 90 -2.06 -1.76 -1.81
CA VAL A 90 -1.45 -2.80 -2.66
C VAL A 90 -1.71 -2.52 -4.13
N ASP A 91 -2.95 -2.17 -4.49
CA ASP A 91 -3.31 -1.85 -5.87
C ASP A 91 -2.59 -0.58 -6.35
N SER A 92 -2.50 0.45 -5.51
CA SER A 92 -1.76 1.67 -5.82
C SER A 92 -0.27 1.38 -6.07
N LYS A 93 0.37 0.55 -5.23
CA LYS A 93 1.76 0.11 -5.41
C LYS A 93 1.93 -0.64 -6.73
N ARG A 94 1.02 -1.56 -7.06
CA ARG A 94 1.06 -2.30 -8.32
C ARG A 94 0.92 -1.39 -9.53
N HIS A 95 -0.01 -0.44 -9.50
CA HIS A 95 -0.18 0.54 -10.57
C HIS A 95 1.06 1.40 -10.76
N LEU A 96 1.66 1.88 -9.68
CA LEU A 96 2.86 2.71 -9.74
C LEU A 96 4.05 1.94 -10.35
N LEU A 97 4.28 0.69 -9.93
CA LEU A 97 5.30 -0.18 -10.52
C LEU A 97 5.08 -0.40 -12.02
N ASN A 98 3.85 -0.64 -12.44
CA ASN A 98 3.53 -0.82 -13.86
C ASN A 98 3.81 0.45 -14.68
N THR A 99 3.52 1.63 -14.13
CA THR A 99 3.82 2.91 -14.78
C THR A 99 5.33 3.16 -14.88
N MET A 100 6.10 2.81 -13.85
CA MET A 100 7.57 2.90 -13.89
C MET A 100 8.17 1.96 -14.94
N GLN A 101 7.68 0.72 -15.05
CA GLN A 101 8.16 -0.26 -16.05
C GLN A 101 7.80 0.13 -17.49
N ALA A 102 6.69 0.83 -17.68
CA ALA A 102 6.26 1.31 -18.99
C ALA A 102 7.03 2.57 -19.46
N THR A 103 7.79 3.21 -18.58
CA THR A 103 8.60 4.38 -18.93
C THR A 103 9.89 3.89 -19.59
N PRO A 104 10.15 4.21 -20.88
CA PRO A 104 11.37 3.77 -21.55
C PRO A 104 12.58 4.33 -20.81
N VAL A 105 13.48 3.44 -20.40
CA VAL A 105 14.75 3.83 -19.74
C VAL A 105 15.57 4.62 -20.77
N ALA A 106 16.00 5.83 -20.41
CA ALA A 106 16.79 6.72 -21.26
C ALA A 106 18.25 6.21 -21.42
N THR A 107 18.41 4.99 -21.92
CA THR A 107 19.71 4.39 -22.25
C THR A 107 20.03 4.51 -23.77
N ASP A 108 19.26 5.31 -24.52
CA ASP A 108 19.46 5.51 -25.96
C ASP A 108 20.33 6.74 -26.33
N ILE A 109 20.98 7.39 -25.36
CA ILE A 109 21.89 8.54 -25.61
C ILE A 109 23.37 8.18 -25.43
N LEU A 110 23.75 6.95 -25.78
CA LEU A 110 25.14 6.58 -26.02
C LEU A 110 25.22 5.89 -27.39
N GLN A 111 25.19 6.71 -28.44
CA GLN A 111 25.66 6.35 -29.78
C GLN A 111 27.16 6.59 -29.89
#